data_AF-A0A7V6M519-F1
#
_entry.id   AF-A0A7V6M519-F1
#
_cell.length_a   1.000
_cell.length_b   1.000
_cell.length_c   1.000
_cell.angle_alpha   90.00
_cell.angle_beta   90.00
_cell.angle_gamma   90.00
#
_symmetry.space_group_name_H-M   'P 1'
#
loop_
_entity.id
_entity.type
_entity.pdbx_description
1 polymer ?
#
loop_
_entity_poly.entity_id
_entity_poly.type
_entity_poly.pdbx_seq_one_letter_code
_entity_poly.pdbx_strand_id
1 'polypeptide(L)'
;MSTIDNIIKVLGYDQSEFLFYRNDFLSKRENNNLSLHAYRVIRELNPYAVYCVENKPFVLFFEYEYNSREYLKTLFKKIWNAQIPVVIISFEGHIGIYNGCSLNTEDHELLHVESVSNEFLSDTSIFSFWNISSPRFWHIYAKKFSTPTLDTVMLNNIKYITNVLKRSPCAPFAVQIILRLIFIRFLIDRGVDLNYKKFNSDIAKSRDYLLEVMESKDELYSLFSHLKRKFNGNLFELYKDIKSGKSECDILDSSSLAVLRDFMSGELVLDTGQYSLFPLYDFNIIPIELISAIYERFLGEVKQKEDKAFYTPPYLVDYVLDQTIKPHLKNNLTCTVLDPACGSGIFLVQTARNLIENSLYEEENIIYDDLLVNIVTNNIFGIDKNSEAIDVAIFSIYLTVLDYKDPKTLKDFKLPMLKGKNFFVCDFFSEEVDYLLRDKHFDFIIGNPPWGRVDDGLHIEYCKKNSLP
;
A
#
# COMPACT_ATOMS: atom_id res chain seq x y z
N MET A 1 9.77 33.16 18.85
CA MET A 1 8.96 32.24 18.04
C MET A 1 9.82 31.81 16.88
N SER A 2 9.79 30.52 16.52
CA SER A 2 10.57 30.04 15.37
C SER A 2 10.13 30.77 14.10
N THR A 3 10.99 30.84 13.08
CA THR A 3 10.66 31.48 11.80
C THR A 3 9.44 30.81 11.17
N ILE A 4 9.34 29.48 11.33
CA ILE A 4 8.28 28.66 10.77
C ILE A 4 6.93 28.80 11.50
N ASP A 5 6.91 29.05 12.81
CA ASP A 5 5.65 29.35 13.55
C ASP A 5 4.94 30.57 12.95
N ASN A 6 5.71 31.62 12.68
CA ASN A 6 5.18 32.82 12.06
C ASN A 6 4.67 32.55 10.65
N ILE A 7 5.38 31.73 9.86
CA ILE A 7 4.94 31.35 8.51
C ILE A 7 3.61 30.61 8.56
N ILE A 8 3.47 29.62 9.44
CA ILE A 8 2.23 28.84 9.61
C ILE A 8 1.06 29.76 9.96
N LYS A 9 1.29 30.70 10.88
CA LYS A 9 0.29 31.68 11.30
C LYS A 9 -0.07 32.66 10.18
N VAL A 10 0.92 33.20 9.49
CA VAL A 10 0.71 34.15 8.38
C VAL A 10 -0.05 33.49 7.23
N LEU A 11 0.23 32.21 6.95
CA LEU A 11 -0.50 31.43 5.95
C LEU A 11 -1.90 30.98 6.44
N GLY A 12 -2.28 31.26 7.69
CA GLY A 12 -3.62 31.03 8.24
C GLY A 12 -3.91 29.61 8.70
N TYR A 13 -2.89 28.77 8.92
CA TYR A 13 -3.10 27.38 9.36
C TYR A 13 -3.25 27.23 10.87
N ASP A 14 -2.73 28.18 11.66
CA ASP A 14 -2.64 28.10 13.13
C ASP A 14 -4.01 28.07 13.84
N GLN A 15 -5.08 28.47 13.16
CA GLN A 15 -6.44 28.44 13.67
C GLN A 15 -7.18 27.14 13.39
N SER A 16 -6.59 26.21 12.64
CA SER A 16 -7.22 24.94 12.28
C SER A 16 -7.03 23.89 13.37
N GLU A 17 -8.12 23.24 13.79
CA GLU A 17 -8.09 22.07 14.67
C GLU A 17 -7.42 20.84 14.03
N PHE A 18 -7.23 20.86 12.71
CA PHE A 18 -6.52 19.80 11.96
C PHE A 18 -5.04 20.11 11.69
N LEU A 19 -4.51 21.18 12.27
CA LEU A 19 -3.08 21.44 12.29
C LEU A 19 -2.50 20.85 13.57
N PHE A 20 -1.45 20.05 13.42
CA PHE A 20 -0.74 19.42 14.51
C PHE A 20 0.74 19.79 14.44
N TYR A 21 1.36 20.06 15.57
CA TYR A 21 2.78 20.36 15.71
C TYR A 21 3.56 19.13 16.16
N ARG A 22 4.88 19.13 15.94
CA ARG A 22 5.78 18.02 16.26
C ARG A 22 5.52 17.37 17.63
N ASN A 23 5.28 18.19 18.65
CA ASN A 23 5.06 17.72 20.02
C ASN A 23 3.73 16.99 20.21
N ASP A 24 2.73 17.27 19.38
CA ASP A 24 1.43 16.61 19.43
C ASP A 24 1.56 15.13 19.03
N PHE A 25 2.41 14.82 18.05
CA PHE A 25 2.69 13.43 17.64
C PHE A 25 3.73 12.72 18.51
N LEU A 26 4.38 13.41 19.45
CA LEU A 26 5.33 12.80 20.37
C LEU A 26 4.67 12.40 21.69
N SER A 27 3.55 13.04 22.04
CA SER A 27 3.00 13.00 23.39
C SER A 27 1.80 12.06 23.58
N LYS A 28 0.96 11.79 22.57
CA LYS A 28 -0.09 10.73 22.59
C LYS A 28 -0.84 10.62 21.25
N ARG A 29 -1.23 9.40 20.85
CA ARG A 29 -2.08 9.12 19.67
C ARG A 29 -3.52 9.61 19.84
N GLU A 30 -4.03 9.62 21.07
CA GLU A 30 -5.44 9.83 21.42
C GLU A 30 -6.04 11.17 20.91
N ASN A 31 -5.21 12.16 20.59
CA ASN A 31 -5.67 13.49 20.15
C ASN A 31 -5.76 13.64 18.63
N ASN A 32 -5.30 12.67 17.84
CA ASN A 32 -5.19 12.81 16.39
C ASN A 32 -5.94 11.65 15.72
N ASN A 33 -6.98 11.94 14.93
CA ASN A 33 -7.76 10.94 14.16
C ASN A 33 -6.97 10.23 13.04
N LEU A 34 -5.63 10.30 13.07
CA LEU A 34 -4.74 9.69 12.09
C LEU A 34 -4.71 8.16 12.24
N SER A 35 -4.64 7.45 11.11
CA SER A 35 -4.34 6.02 11.11
C SER A 35 -2.97 5.75 11.73
N LEU A 36 -2.77 4.56 12.29
CA LEU A 36 -1.47 4.20 12.88
C LEU A 36 -0.32 4.30 11.86
N HIS A 37 -0.61 3.95 10.60
CA HIS A 37 0.32 4.11 9.49
C HIS A 37 0.74 5.56 9.30
N ALA A 38 -0.22 6.48 9.13
CA ALA A 38 0.04 7.90 8.91
C ALA A 38 0.82 8.50 10.09
N TYR A 39 0.47 8.11 11.32
CA TYR A 39 1.20 8.52 12.51
C TYR A 39 2.66 8.06 12.49
N ARG A 40 2.94 6.79 12.15
CA ARG A 40 4.31 6.27 12.02
C ARG A 40 5.09 7.03 10.94
N VAL A 41 4.50 7.23 9.77
CA VAL A 41 5.12 7.96 8.66
C VAL A 41 5.47 9.39 9.06
N ILE A 42 4.56 10.12 9.72
CA ILE A 42 4.82 11.48 10.21
C ILE A 42 6.00 11.48 11.20
N ARG A 43 6.07 10.51 12.12
CA ARG A 43 7.20 10.39 13.06
C ARG A 43 8.53 10.11 12.36
N GLU A 44 8.51 9.29 11.32
CA GLU A 44 9.70 8.97 10.50
C GLU A 44 10.17 10.18 9.68
N LEU A 45 9.24 11.01 9.18
CA LEU A 45 9.53 12.24 8.46
C LEU A 45 9.95 13.40 9.38
N ASN A 46 9.44 13.42 10.62
CA ASN A 46 9.71 14.41 11.65
C ASN A 46 9.50 15.89 11.20
N PRO A 47 8.34 16.24 10.59
CA PRO A 47 8.05 17.63 10.22
C PRO A 47 7.95 18.53 11.46
N TYR A 48 8.02 19.83 11.24
CA TYR A 48 7.71 20.82 12.27
C TYR A 48 6.23 20.81 12.63
N ALA A 49 5.37 20.76 11.60
CA ALA A 49 3.93 20.63 11.72
C ALA A 49 3.36 19.88 10.51
N VAL A 50 2.17 19.30 10.68
CA VAL A 50 1.38 18.74 9.58
C VAL A 50 -0.05 19.24 9.65
N TYR A 51 -0.58 19.67 8.52
CA TYR A 51 -2.00 19.93 8.33
C TYR A 51 -2.66 18.73 7.66
N CYS A 52 -3.78 18.28 8.23
CA CYS A 52 -4.52 17.12 7.78
C CYS A 52 -5.84 17.49 7.12
N VAL A 53 -6.23 16.73 6.10
CA VAL A 53 -7.55 16.79 5.43
C VAL A 53 -8.15 15.40 5.49
N GLU A 54 -9.39 15.28 5.97
CA GLU A 54 -10.08 13.97 6.14
C GLU A 54 -9.21 12.95 6.90
N ASN A 55 -8.54 13.42 7.96
CA ASN A 55 -7.62 12.62 8.79
C ASN A 55 -6.43 12.01 8.03
N LYS A 56 -6.05 12.59 6.89
CA LYS A 56 -4.85 12.23 6.12
C LYS A 56 -3.88 13.41 6.08
N PRO A 57 -2.57 13.18 6.21
CA PRO A 57 -1.55 14.22 6.04
C PRO A 57 -1.68 14.89 4.66
N PHE A 58 -1.72 16.22 4.62
CA PHE A 58 -1.92 16.96 3.38
C PHE A 58 -0.82 18.00 3.11
N VAL A 59 -0.48 18.82 4.12
CA VAL A 59 0.64 19.77 4.06
C VAL A 59 1.66 19.45 5.14
N LEU A 60 2.92 19.29 4.77
CA LEU A 60 4.04 19.18 5.71
C LEU A 60 4.82 20.49 5.79
N PHE A 61 5.15 20.91 7.00
CA PHE A 61 5.98 22.08 7.26
C PHE A 61 7.35 21.65 7.79
N PHE A 62 8.43 22.11 7.17
CA PHE A 62 9.80 21.87 7.61
C PHE A 62 10.59 23.17 7.72
N GLU A 63 11.49 23.25 8.70
CA GLU A 63 12.46 24.34 8.80
C GLU A 63 13.82 23.82 8.34
N TYR A 64 14.45 24.53 7.39
CA TYR A 64 15.76 24.16 6.89
C TYR A 64 16.85 24.65 7.84
N GLU A 65 17.27 23.79 8.76
CA GLU A 65 18.33 24.08 9.73
C GLU A 65 19.71 23.70 9.18
N TYR A 66 20.36 24.51 8.35
CA TYR A 66 21.75 24.33 7.81
C TYR A 66 22.18 22.87 7.52
N ASN A 67 21.22 22.02 7.15
CA ASN A 67 21.46 20.60 6.98
C ASN A 67 22.22 20.40 5.66
N SER A 68 22.97 19.31 5.53
CA SER A 68 23.65 19.03 4.26
C SER A 68 22.59 18.81 3.16
N ARG A 69 22.93 19.14 1.91
CA ARG A 69 22.10 18.82 0.73
C ARG A 69 21.71 17.34 0.69
N GLU A 70 22.55 16.47 1.25
CA GLU A 70 22.31 15.03 1.39
C GLU A 70 21.13 14.69 2.30
N TYR A 71 20.95 15.45 3.38
CA TYR A 71 19.78 15.30 4.26
C TYR A 71 18.48 15.61 3.50
N LEU A 72 18.46 16.70 2.72
CA LEU A 72 17.27 17.05 1.91
C LEU A 72 16.93 15.99 0.89
N LYS A 73 17.92 15.43 0.19
CA LYS A 73 17.70 14.31 -0.75
C LYS A 73 17.06 13.11 -0.05
N THR A 74 17.57 12.76 1.13
CA THR A 74 17.01 11.67 1.94
C THR A 74 15.58 11.97 2.37
N LEU A 75 15.31 13.19 2.84
CA LEU A 75 13.97 13.62 3.27
C LEU A 75 12.98 13.63 2.10
N PHE A 76 13.36 14.19 0.95
CA PHE A 76 12.54 14.24 -0.26
C PHE A 76 12.16 12.88 -0.78
N LYS A 77 13.11 11.94 -0.78
CA LYS A 77 12.82 10.54 -1.06
C LYS A 77 11.79 9.97 -0.09
N LYS A 78 11.93 10.18 1.23
CA LYS A 78 10.96 9.68 2.21
C LYS A 78 9.58 10.31 2.02
N ILE A 79 9.49 11.61 1.78
CA ILE A 79 8.22 12.30 1.52
C ILE A 79 7.56 11.77 0.24
N TRP A 80 8.35 11.56 -0.81
CA TRP A 80 7.87 10.92 -2.02
C TRP A 80 7.31 9.52 -1.75
N ASN A 81 7.95 8.71 -0.91
CA ASN A 81 7.38 7.41 -0.50
C ASN A 81 6.06 7.56 0.27
N ALA A 82 5.91 8.61 1.06
CA ALA A 82 4.71 8.88 1.83
C ALA A 82 3.55 9.40 0.97
N GLN A 83 3.83 9.91 -0.24
CA GLN A 83 2.84 10.48 -1.17
C GLN A 83 2.01 11.60 -0.52
N ILE A 84 2.64 12.46 0.28
CA ILE A 84 1.97 13.59 0.93
C ILE A 84 2.00 14.80 -0.03
N PRO A 85 0.85 15.37 -0.42
CA PRO A 85 0.78 16.27 -1.58
C PRO A 85 1.65 17.52 -1.49
N VAL A 86 1.56 18.30 -0.41
CA VAL A 86 2.20 19.62 -0.33
C VAL A 86 3.28 19.60 0.73
N VAL A 87 4.46 20.12 0.36
CA VAL A 87 5.58 20.31 1.28
C VAL A 87 5.97 21.78 1.25
N ILE A 88 6.00 22.41 2.42
CA ILE A 88 6.46 23.78 2.61
C ILE A 88 7.73 23.74 3.46
N ILE A 89 8.83 24.23 2.91
CA ILE A 89 10.11 24.32 3.61
C ILE A 89 10.45 25.80 3.81
N SER A 90 10.66 26.18 5.06
CA SER A 90 11.17 27.51 5.41
C SER A 90 12.69 27.54 5.25
N PHE A 91 13.17 28.47 4.44
CA PHE A 91 14.58 28.82 4.27
C PHE A 91 14.84 30.22 4.84
N GLU A 92 16.09 30.66 4.81
CA GLU A 92 16.43 32.04 5.15
C GLU A 92 15.79 33.00 4.13
N GLY A 93 14.87 33.84 4.61
CA GLY A 93 14.21 34.90 3.85
C GLY A 93 13.05 34.47 2.93
N HIS A 94 12.80 33.18 2.74
CA HIS A 94 11.71 32.70 1.86
C HIS A 94 11.22 31.31 2.23
N ILE A 95 10.07 30.92 1.68
CA ILE A 95 9.59 29.54 1.68
C ILE A 95 9.72 28.92 0.29
N GLY A 96 10.03 27.63 0.25
CA GLY A 96 9.92 26.79 -0.96
C GLY A 96 8.72 25.85 -0.83
N ILE A 97 7.95 25.74 -1.91
CA ILE A 97 6.76 24.88 -2.00
C ILE A 97 7.05 23.78 -3.01
N TYR A 98 6.81 22.54 -2.62
CA TYR A 98 7.10 21.36 -3.43
C TYR A 98 5.88 20.43 -3.51
N ASN A 99 5.78 19.72 -4.63
CA ASN A 99 4.85 18.61 -4.80
C ASN A 99 5.51 17.35 -4.22
N GLY A 100 5.03 16.91 -3.07
CA GLY A 100 5.55 15.73 -2.37
C GLY A 100 5.20 14.39 -3.03
N CYS A 101 4.32 14.37 -4.04
CA CYS A 101 3.99 13.16 -4.78
C CYS A 101 4.89 12.94 -6.01
N SER A 102 5.76 13.91 -6.36
CA SER A 102 6.57 13.90 -7.58
C SER A 102 8.04 14.14 -7.27
N LEU A 103 8.89 13.21 -7.68
CA LEU A 103 10.34 13.25 -7.45
C LEU A 103 11.09 13.26 -8.79
N ASN A 104 12.05 14.18 -8.94
CA ASN A 104 13.06 14.07 -9.98
C ASN A 104 14.11 13.03 -9.53
N THR A 105 14.17 11.91 -10.25
CA THR A 105 15.03 10.77 -9.93
C THR A 105 16.51 11.04 -10.17
N GLU A 106 16.88 12.00 -11.02
CA GLU A 106 18.29 12.35 -11.27
C GLU A 106 18.86 13.10 -10.07
N ASP A 107 18.18 14.17 -9.66
CA ASP A 107 18.66 15.07 -8.60
C ASP A 107 18.23 14.65 -7.19
N HIS A 108 17.28 13.71 -7.08
CA HIS A 108 16.63 13.29 -5.84
C HIS A 108 15.90 14.45 -5.12
N GLU A 109 15.33 15.34 -5.91
CA GLU A 109 14.61 16.53 -5.45
C GLU A 109 13.12 16.42 -5.78
N LEU A 110 12.27 16.81 -4.83
CA LEU A 110 10.84 16.93 -5.10
C LEU A 110 10.62 18.00 -6.17
N LEU A 111 9.55 17.85 -6.97
CA LEU A 111 9.19 18.85 -7.96
C LEU A 111 8.88 20.17 -7.26
N HIS A 112 9.75 21.16 -7.48
CA HIS A 112 9.54 22.53 -7.01
C HIS A 112 8.33 23.14 -7.72
N VAL A 113 7.45 23.74 -6.92
CA VAL A 113 6.20 24.34 -7.41
C VAL A 113 6.37 25.85 -7.47
N GLU A 114 6.70 26.50 -6.36
CA GLU A 114 6.87 27.95 -6.24
C GLU A 114 7.77 28.30 -5.04
N SER A 115 8.32 29.53 -5.03
CA SER A 115 8.98 30.11 -3.86
C SER A 115 8.38 31.48 -3.55
N VAL A 116 8.20 31.80 -2.26
CA VAL A 116 7.62 33.07 -1.82
C VAL A 116 8.52 33.71 -0.77
N SER A 117 8.89 34.97 -0.96
CA SER A 117 9.68 35.72 0.03
C SER A 117 8.86 35.96 1.30
N ASN A 118 9.50 35.85 2.45
CA ASN A 118 8.85 36.00 3.76
C ASN A 118 8.23 37.40 3.93
N GLU A 119 8.77 38.42 3.27
CA GLU A 119 8.25 39.80 3.31
C GLU A 119 6.88 39.97 2.63
N PHE A 120 6.53 39.06 1.71
CA PHE A 120 5.27 39.10 0.97
C PHE A 120 4.25 38.05 1.43
N LEU A 121 4.56 37.30 2.49
CA LEU A 121 3.66 36.29 3.01
C LEU A 121 2.44 36.93 3.68
N SER A 122 1.28 36.35 3.40
CA SER A 122 -0.02 36.73 3.94
C SER A 122 -0.99 35.54 3.88
N ASP A 123 -2.17 35.70 4.46
CA ASP A 123 -3.27 34.73 4.41
C ASP A 123 -3.88 34.59 2.99
N THR A 124 -3.57 35.50 2.08
CA THR A 124 -3.92 35.44 0.66
C THR A 124 -2.81 34.85 -0.22
N SER A 125 -1.65 34.52 0.36
CA SER A 125 -0.53 33.93 -0.39
C SER A 125 -0.89 32.58 -1.00
N ILE A 126 -0.22 32.22 -2.09
CA ILE A 126 -0.38 30.89 -2.69
C ILE A 126 -0.09 29.81 -1.64
N PHE A 127 -0.88 28.72 -1.66
CA PHE A 127 -0.82 27.66 -0.65
C PHE A 127 -1.12 28.09 0.80
N SER A 128 -1.69 29.29 1.02
CA SER A 128 -2.35 29.61 2.29
C SER A 128 -3.54 28.69 2.54
N PHE A 129 -3.98 28.59 3.80
CA PHE A 129 -5.13 27.79 4.21
C PHE A 129 -6.35 28.05 3.32
N TRP A 130 -6.71 29.31 3.10
CA TRP A 130 -7.87 29.68 2.28
C TRP A 130 -7.74 29.30 0.81
N ASN A 131 -6.53 29.40 0.25
CA ASN A 131 -6.29 29.07 -1.14
C ASN A 131 -6.31 27.55 -1.36
N ILE A 132 -5.66 26.77 -0.49
CA ILE A 132 -5.67 25.30 -0.65
C ILE A 132 -7.06 24.68 -0.45
N SER A 133 -7.95 25.32 0.30
CA SER A 133 -9.34 24.88 0.45
C SER A 133 -10.23 25.21 -0.75
N SER A 134 -9.72 25.96 -1.74
CA SER A 134 -10.47 26.38 -2.92
C SER A 134 -10.27 25.42 -4.10
N PRO A 135 -11.35 24.85 -4.67
CA PRO A 135 -11.25 24.03 -5.88
C PRO A 135 -10.63 24.78 -7.08
N ARG A 136 -10.85 26.09 -7.16
CA ARG A 136 -10.30 26.95 -8.22
C ARG A 136 -8.76 27.01 -8.16
N PHE A 137 -8.19 27.02 -6.96
CA PHE A 137 -6.75 26.99 -6.76
C PHE A 137 -6.15 25.72 -7.36
N TRP A 138 -6.74 24.56 -7.06
CA TRP A 138 -6.29 23.29 -7.61
C TRP A 138 -6.43 23.19 -9.12
N HIS A 139 -7.41 23.86 -9.74
CA HIS A 139 -7.50 23.93 -11.19
C HIS A 139 -6.29 24.65 -11.83
N ILE A 140 -5.77 25.70 -11.17
CA ILE A 140 -4.60 26.45 -11.63
C ILE A 140 -3.32 25.61 -11.52
N TYR A 141 -3.17 24.89 -10.40
CA TYR A 141 -1.97 24.10 -10.10
C TYR A 141 -2.05 22.63 -10.58
N ALA A 142 -3.16 22.23 -11.19
CA ALA A 142 -3.43 20.84 -11.59
C ALA A 142 -2.24 20.22 -12.34
N LYS A 143 -1.66 20.94 -13.31
CA LYS A 143 -0.53 20.45 -14.12
C LYS A 143 0.73 20.17 -13.29
N LYS A 144 1.02 20.98 -12.26
CA LYS A 144 2.20 20.79 -11.39
C LYS A 144 1.97 19.66 -10.37
N PHE A 145 0.72 19.30 -10.10
CA PHE A 145 0.33 18.22 -9.18
C PHE A 145 -0.15 16.95 -9.89
N SER A 146 -0.24 16.96 -11.21
CA SER A 146 -0.62 15.80 -12.04
C SER A 146 0.58 15.06 -12.63
N THR A 147 1.80 15.37 -12.19
CA THR A 147 3.01 14.65 -12.64
C THR A 147 2.99 13.20 -12.13
N PRO A 148 3.73 12.28 -12.79
CA PRO A 148 3.70 10.86 -12.43
C PRO A 148 4.00 10.66 -10.94
N THR A 149 3.03 10.09 -10.25
CA THR A 149 3.11 9.73 -8.84
C THR A 149 3.91 8.44 -8.65
N LEU A 150 4.23 8.12 -7.40
CA LEU A 150 4.90 6.86 -7.06
C LEU A 150 4.11 5.64 -7.57
N ASP A 151 2.78 5.72 -7.53
CA ASP A 151 1.89 4.67 -8.03
C ASP A 151 2.16 4.33 -9.49
N THR A 152 2.40 5.34 -10.33
CA THR A 152 2.46 5.15 -11.78
C THR A 152 3.79 4.54 -12.17
N VAL A 153 4.86 4.98 -11.51
CA VAL A 153 6.20 4.46 -11.74
C VAL A 153 6.32 3.02 -11.23
N MET A 154 5.84 2.74 -10.01
CA MET A 154 5.84 1.39 -9.46
C MET A 154 4.94 0.44 -10.27
N LEU A 155 3.77 0.92 -10.73
CA LEU A 155 2.88 0.19 -11.62
C LEU A 155 3.56 -0.20 -12.93
N ASN A 156 4.23 0.73 -13.60
CA ASN A 156 4.93 0.46 -14.86
C ASN A 156 6.02 -0.59 -14.68
N ASN A 157 6.78 -0.53 -13.59
CA ASN A 157 7.81 -1.51 -13.29
C ASN A 157 7.23 -2.89 -13.00
N ILE A 158 6.21 -2.99 -12.13
CA ILE A 158 5.52 -4.24 -11.82
C ILE A 158 4.88 -4.84 -13.07
N LYS A 159 4.30 -3.99 -13.92
CA LYS A 159 3.72 -4.39 -15.21
C LYS A 159 4.78 -4.95 -16.15
N TYR A 160 5.91 -4.27 -16.27
CA TYR A 160 7.02 -4.73 -17.10
C TYR A 160 7.52 -6.10 -16.65
N ILE A 161 7.91 -6.25 -15.37
CA ILE A 161 8.48 -7.51 -14.87
C ILE A 161 7.46 -8.64 -15.01
N THR A 162 6.19 -8.38 -14.67
CA THR A 162 5.16 -9.41 -14.79
C THR A 162 4.98 -9.85 -16.24
N ASN A 163 4.97 -8.91 -17.20
CA ASN A 163 4.88 -9.26 -18.62
C ASN A 163 6.07 -10.09 -19.11
N VAL A 164 7.28 -9.81 -18.63
CA VAL A 164 8.47 -10.61 -18.94
C VAL A 164 8.32 -12.04 -18.38
N LEU A 165 7.97 -12.17 -17.10
CA LEU A 165 7.82 -13.48 -16.45
C LEU A 165 6.65 -14.29 -17.03
N LYS A 166 5.57 -13.63 -17.45
CA LYS A 166 4.42 -14.28 -18.11
C LYS A 166 4.75 -14.86 -19.47
N ARG A 167 5.87 -14.46 -20.08
CA ARG A 167 6.38 -15.01 -21.35
C ARG A 167 7.50 -16.04 -21.14
N SER A 168 7.83 -16.37 -19.89
CA SER A 168 8.86 -17.35 -19.55
C SER A 168 8.25 -18.63 -18.95
N PRO A 169 9.04 -19.71 -18.76
CA PRO A 169 8.55 -20.95 -18.19
C PRO A 169 7.94 -20.80 -16.79
N CYS A 170 8.27 -19.75 -16.02
CA CYS A 170 7.73 -19.50 -14.70
C CYS A 170 6.38 -18.75 -14.69
N ALA A 171 5.77 -18.51 -15.86
CA ALA A 171 4.49 -17.79 -16.00
C ALA A 171 3.37 -18.20 -15.01
N PRO A 172 3.19 -19.49 -14.63
CA PRO A 172 2.18 -19.87 -13.65
C PRO A 172 2.38 -19.27 -12.26
N PHE A 173 3.61 -18.94 -11.89
CA PHE A 173 3.99 -18.43 -10.56
C PHE A 173 4.49 -16.98 -10.58
N ALA A 174 4.48 -16.32 -11.75
CA ALA A 174 5.04 -14.98 -11.94
C ALA A 174 4.54 -13.97 -10.89
N VAL A 175 3.22 -13.85 -10.70
CA VAL A 175 2.62 -12.93 -9.72
C VAL A 175 3.03 -13.31 -8.29
N GLN A 176 2.96 -14.60 -7.94
CA GLN A 176 3.30 -15.09 -6.60
C GLN A 176 4.76 -14.84 -6.24
N ILE A 177 5.70 -15.04 -7.18
CA ILE A 177 7.12 -14.75 -6.96
C ILE A 177 7.34 -13.26 -6.69
N ILE A 178 6.71 -12.38 -7.46
CA ILE A 178 6.81 -10.93 -7.25
C ILE A 178 6.24 -10.55 -5.86
N LEU A 179 5.05 -11.06 -5.51
CA LEU A 179 4.44 -10.79 -4.20
C LEU A 179 5.33 -11.26 -3.03
N ARG A 180 5.95 -12.44 -3.14
CA ARG A 180 6.90 -12.94 -2.13
C ARG A 180 8.09 -12.02 -1.97
N LEU A 181 8.67 -11.54 -3.07
CA LEU A 181 9.83 -10.65 -3.02
C LEU A 181 9.47 -9.27 -2.46
N ILE A 182 8.32 -8.71 -2.84
CA ILE A 182 7.81 -7.46 -2.25
C ILE A 182 7.57 -7.63 -0.75
N PHE A 183 6.99 -8.75 -0.33
CA PHE A 183 6.78 -9.06 1.08
C PHE A 183 8.11 -9.14 1.87
N ILE A 184 9.10 -9.82 1.30
CA ILE A 184 10.45 -9.90 1.89
C ILE A 184 11.04 -8.51 2.03
N ARG A 185 10.91 -7.67 1.00
CA ARG A 185 11.38 -6.30 1.05
C ARG A 185 10.65 -5.47 2.11
N PHE A 186 9.33 -5.63 2.23
CA PHE A 186 8.53 -5.01 3.29
C PHE A 186 9.05 -5.36 4.69
N LEU A 187 9.36 -6.64 4.94
CA LEU A 187 9.94 -7.06 6.21
C LEU A 187 11.33 -6.44 6.45
N ILE A 188 12.21 -6.50 5.44
CA ILE A 188 13.57 -5.95 5.52
C ILE A 188 13.54 -4.45 5.79
N ASP A 189 12.72 -3.70 5.07
CA ASP A 189 12.64 -2.23 5.17
C ASP A 189 12.08 -1.76 6.51
N ARG A 190 11.34 -2.62 7.20
CA ARG A 190 10.89 -2.40 8.58
C ARG A 190 11.93 -2.82 9.63
N GLY A 191 13.10 -3.30 9.21
CA GLY A 191 14.16 -3.77 10.11
C GLY A 191 13.84 -5.11 10.79
N VAL A 192 12.99 -5.94 10.18
CA VAL A 192 12.67 -7.28 10.69
C VAL A 192 13.84 -8.22 10.41
N ASP A 193 14.37 -8.83 11.47
CA ASP A 193 15.29 -9.94 11.33
C ASP A 193 14.56 -11.20 10.82
N LEU A 194 14.86 -11.62 9.59
CA LEU A 194 14.29 -12.82 8.99
C LEU A 194 14.77 -14.12 9.68
N ASN A 195 15.79 -14.06 10.52
CA ASN A 195 16.41 -15.18 11.23
C ASN A 195 16.84 -16.27 10.23
N TYR A 196 17.47 -15.83 9.14
CA TYR A 196 17.96 -16.68 8.05
C TYR A 196 19.35 -16.23 7.65
N LYS A 197 20.35 -17.06 7.92
CA LYS A 197 21.75 -16.84 7.53
C LYS A 197 22.24 -15.43 7.94
N LYS A 198 22.55 -14.54 6.98
CA LYS A 198 23.09 -13.20 7.25
C LYS A 198 22.02 -12.11 7.42
N PHE A 199 20.74 -12.38 7.21
CA PHE A 199 19.69 -11.40 7.48
C PHE A 199 19.69 -11.00 8.96
N ASN A 200 19.49 -9.72 9.22
CA ASN A 200 19.43 -9.14 10.56
C ASN A 200 18.67 -7.79 10.50
N SER A 201 18.59 -7.06 11.61
CA SER A 201 17.84 -5.80 11.68
C SER A 201 18.49 -4.60 10.98
N ASP A 202 19.72 -4.73 10.46
CA ASP A 202 20.37 -3.73 9.62
C ASP A 202 19.76 -3.76 8.21
N ILE A 203 18.97 -2.74 7.88
CA ILE A 203 18.19 -2.65 6.65
C ILE A 203 19.10 -2.70 5.42
N ALA A 204 20.21 -1.94 5.41
CA ALA A 204 21.10 -1.85 4.26
C ALA A 204 21.77 -3.21 3.98
N LYS A 205 22.36 -3.82 5.01
CA LYS A 205 23.02 -5.14 4.86
C LYS A 205 22.04 -6.24 4.46
N SER A 206 20.82 -6.20 5.01
CA SER A 206 19.78 -7.17 4.64
C SER A 206 19.29 -6.99 3.21
N ARG A 207 19.21 -5.75 2.69
CA ARG A 207 18.92 -5.48 1.27
C ARG A 207 20.01 -6.05 0.37
N ASP A 208 21.28 -5.78 0.68
CA ASP A 208 22.42 -6.30 -0.09
C ASP A 208 22.44 -7.83 -0.07
N TYR A 209 22.19 -8.43 1.10
CA TYR A 209 22.15 -9.88 1.23
C TYR A 209 20.99 -10.53 0.48
N LEU A 210 19.85 -9.86 0.33
CA LEU A 210 18.77 -10.35 -0.52
C LEU A 210 19.24 -10.48 -1.98
N LEU A 211 20.01 -9.50 -2.48
CA LEU A 211 20.56 -9.56 -3.84
C LEU A 211 21.57 -10.70 -4.01
N GLU A 212 22.40 -10.98 -2.99
CA GLU A 212 23.28 -12.17 -2.96
C GLU A 212 22.46 -13.46 -3.04
N VAL A 213 21.38 -13.58 -2.25
CA VAL A 213 20.50 -14.77 -2.24
C VAL A 213 19.86 -14.98 -3.62
N MET A 214 19.50 -13.90 -4.31
CA MET A 214 18.87 -13.95 -5.64
C MET A 214 19.83 -14.31 -6.78
N GLU A 215 21.13 -14.51 -6.52
CA GLU A 215 22.06 -15.05 -7.52
C GLU A 215 21.83 -16.55 -7.78
N SER A 216 21.15 -17.24 -6.87
CA SER A 216 20.80 -18.66 -6.99
C SER A 216 19.33 -18.89 -6.71
N LYS A 217 18.63 -19.52 -7.65
CA LYS A 217 17.24 -19.93 -7.44
C LYS A 217 17.10 -20.88 -6.25
N ASP A 218 18.05 -21.78 -6.04
CA ASP A 218 17.99 -22.74 -4.93
C ASP A 218 18.09 -22.03 -3.57
N GLU A 219 18.92 -20.99 -3.47
CA GLU A 219 19.04 -20.16 -2.28
C GLU A 219 17.77 -19.31 -2.05
N LEU A 220 17.23 -18.72 -3.11
CA LEU A 220 15.98 -17.97 -3.06
C LEU A 220 14.80 -18.85 -2.59
N TYR A 221 14.67 -20.06 -3.12
CA TYR A 221 13.62 -21.00 -2.72
C TYR A 221 13.85 -21.60 -1.33
N SER A 222 15.10 -21.69 -0.89
CA SER A 222 15.44 -22.03 0.51
C SER A 222 14.99 -20.92 1.47
N LEU A 223 15.16 -19.66 1.09
CA LEU A 223 14.62 -18.52 1.83
C LEU A 223 13.08 -18.56 1.87
N PHE A 224 12.41 -18.80 0.74
CA PHE A 224 10.94 -18.94 0.73
C PHE A 224 10.46 -20.07 1.63
N SER A 225 11.12 -21.23 1.59
CA SER A 225 10.80 -22.37 2.46
C SER A 225 10.99 -22.03 3.95
N HIS A 226 12.04 -21.27 4.27
CA HIS A 226 12.25 -20.77 5.63
C HIS A 226 11.13 -19.83 6.09
N LEU A 227 10.76 -18.87 5.24
CA LEU A 227 9.69 -17.91 5.53
C LEU A 227 8.33 -18.59 5.65
N LYS A 228 8.06 -19.66 4.88
CA LYS A 228 6.88 -20.51 5.07
C LYS A 228 6.82 -21.10 6.47
N ARG A 229 7.91 -21.68 6.97
CA ARG A 229 7.94 -22.23 8.34
C ARG A 229 7.82 -21.12 9.39
N LYS A 230 8.44 -19.97 9.15
CA LYS A 230 8.47 -18.84 10.08
C LYS A 230 7.13 -18.13 10.18
N PHE A 231 6.52 -17.72 9.07
CA PHE A 231 5.31 -16.91 9.06
C PHE A 231 4.05 -17.70 8.71
N ASN A 232 4.16 -18.91 8.15
CA ASN A 232 3.03 -19.64 7.58
C ASN A 232 2.35 -18.83 6.44
N GLY A 233 1.01 -18.72 6.44
CA GLY A 233 0.23 -18.03 5.42
C GLY A 233 0.26 -18.66 4.02
N ASN A 234 -0.56 -18.11 3.13
CA ASN A 234 -0.68 -18.58 1.74
C ASN A 234 0.50 -18.17 0.86
N LEU A 235 1.16 -17.05 1.17
CA LEU A 235 2.13 -16.41 0.28
C LEU A 235 3.34 -17.29 -0.05
N PHE A 236 3.80 -18.10 0.90
CA PHE A 236 4.96 -18.98 0.76
C PHE A 236 4.57 -20.46 0.61
N GLU A 237 3.35 -20.76 0.18
CA GLU A 237 3.01 -22.10 -0.29
C GLU A 237 3.79 -22.39 -1.58
N LEU A 238 4.66 -23.40 -1.56
CA LEU A 238 5.53 -23.74 -2.69
C LEU A 238 4.96 -24.91 -3.48
N TYR A 239 4.76 -24.72 -4.78
CA TYR A 239 4.18 -25.75 -5.62
C TYR A 239 5.21 -26.82 -6.01
N LYS A 240 4.77 -28.08 -5.92
CA LYS A 240 5.45 -29.23 -6.50
C LYS A 240 4.42 -30.12 -7.19
N ASP A 241 4.61 -30.32 -8.50
CA ASP A 241 3.78 -31.19 -9.28
C ASP A 241 3.98 -32.65 -8.85
N ILE A 242 2.90 -33.30 -8.42
CA ILE A 242 2.96 -34.65 -7.86
C ILE A 242 3.33 -35.68 -8.94
N LYS A 243 2.91 -35.46 -10.19
CA LYS A 243 3.07 -36.44 -11.29
C LYS A 243 4.47 -36.40 -11.89
N SER A 244 4.97 -35.21 -12.19
CA SER A 244 6.28 -34.98 -12.80
C SER A 244 7.40 -34.77 -11.79
N GLY A 245 7.07 -34.52 -10.52
CA GLY A 245 8.03 -34.19 -9.47
C GLY A 245 8.64 -32.79 -9.60
N LYS A 246 8.31 -32.03 -10.66
CA LYS A 246 8.84 -30.69 -10.91
C LYS A 246 8.22 -29.66 -9.97
N SER A 247 9.05 -28.81 -9.41
CA SER A 247 8.68 -27.70 -8.54
C SER A 247 8.66 -26.38 -9.31
N GLU A 248 8.07 -25.36 -8.69
CA GLU A 248 8.17 -23.97 -9.16
C GLU A 248 9.63 -23.46 -9.24
N CYS A 249 10.55 -24.01 -8.43
CA CYS A 249 11.99 -23.72 -8.53
C CYS A 249 12.60 -24.25 -9.84
N ASP A 250 12.17 -25.42 -10.30
CA ASP A 250 12.71 -26.05 -11.50
C ASP A 250 12.40 -25.24 -12.76
N ILE A 251 11.25 -24.56 -12.79
CA ILE A 251 10.78 -23.78 -13.94
C ILE A 251 11.17 -22.31 -13.87
N LEU A 252 11.77 -21.83 -12.77
CA LEU A 252 12.40 -20.52 -12.74
C LEU A 252 13.74 -20.59 -13.48
N ASP A 253 13.79 -20.00 -14.66
CA ASP A 253 15.00 -19.91 -15.47
C ASP A 253 15.91 -18.75 -15.04
N SER A 254 17.18 -18.82 -15.42
CA SER A 254 18.19 -17.83 -15.02
C SER A 254 17.93 -16.43 -15.56
N SER A 255 17.28 -16.29 -16.73
CA SER A 255 16.96 -14.97 -17.28
C SER A 255 15.86 -14.31 -16.45
N SER A 256 14.80 -15.05 -16.13
CA SER A 256 13.72 -14.60 -15.23
C SER A 256 14.25 -14.22 -13.85
N LEU A 257 15.17 -15.02 -13.28
CA LEU A 257 15.81 -14.71 -12.00
C LEU A 257 16.64 -13.41 -12.07
N ALA A 258 17.38 -13.19 -13.16
CA ALA A 258 18.15 -11.96 -13.36
C ALA A 258 17.24 -10.73 -13.40
N VAL A 259 16.13 -10.77 -14.15
CA VAL A 259 15.19 -9.63 -14.19
C VAL A 259 14.55 -9.37 -12.82
N LEU A 260 14.23 -10.42 -12.06
CA LEU A 260 13.74 -10.28 -10.68
C LEU A 260 14.78 -9.64 -9.76
N ARG A 261 16.06 -10.03 -9.89
CA ARG A 261 17.16 -9.46 -9.12
C ARG A 261 17.37 -7.99 -9.49
N ASP A 262 17.34 -7.64 -10.77
CA ASP A 262 17.45 -6.26 -11.24
C ASP A 262 16.27 -5.40 -10.76
N PHE A 263 15.07 -5.99 -10.74
CA PHE A 263 13.89 -5.35 -10.14
C PHE A 263 14.09 -5.07 -8.64
N MET A 264 14.66 -6.01 -7.89
CA MET A 264 14.90 -5.87 -6.44
C MET A 264 16.10 -4.99 -6.09
N SER A 265 17.14 -4.94 -6.93
CA SER A 265 18.27 -4.03 -6.75
C SER A 265 17.81 -2.59 -6.93
N GLY A 266 16.86 -2.40 -7.85
CA GLY A 266 16.41 -1.09 -8.27
C GLY A 266 17.53 -0.25 -8.85
N GLU A 267 18.45 -0.87 -9.57
CA GLU A 267 19.48 -0.15 -10.33
C GLU A 267 19.08 0.01 -11.81
N LEU A 268 18.10 -0.77 -12.31
CA LEU A 268 17.66 -0.78 -13.70
C LEU A 268 16.21 -0.32 -13.90
N VAL A 269 15.97 0.72 -14.71
CA VAL A 269 14.64 1.01 -15.27
C VAL A 269 14.55 0.30 -16.61
N LEU A 270 13.68 -0.68 -16.67
CA LEU A 270 13.64 -1.70 -17.71
C LEU A 270 13.01 -1.22 -19.05
N ASP A 271 12.55 0.04 -19.14
CA ASP A 271 11.91 0.60 -20.35
C ASP A 271 12.60 1.84 -20.97
N THR A 272 13.41 2.60 -20.22
CA THR A 272 13.84 3.98 -20.59
C THR A 272 15.34 4.26 -20.39
N GLY A 273 16.09 3.40 -19.69
CA GLY A 273 17.54 3.57 -19.50
C GLY A 273 17.98 4.60 -18.44
N GLN A 274 17.08 5.06 -17.59
CA GLN A 274 17.38 5.90 -16.41
C GLN A 274 17.67 5.01 -15.17
N TYR A 275 18.42 5.51 -14.18
CA TYR A 275 18.67 4.80 -12.90
C TYR A 275 17.35 4.50 -12.15
N SER A 276 17.32 3.42 -11.35
CA SER A 276 16.08 2.81 -10.86
C SER A 276 15.70 3.06 -9.40
N LEU A 277 14.44 2.71 -9.14
CA LEU A 277 13.60 3.24 -8.08
C LEU A 277 13.43 2.28 -6.90
N PHE A 278 13.84 1.02 -6.97
CA PHE A 278 13.77 0.12 -5.81
C PHE A 278 14.70 0.48 -4.63
N PRO A 279 15.86 1.15 -4.79
CA PRO A 279 16.51 1.79 -3.65
C PRO A 279 15.73 3.01 -3.21
N LEU A 280 14.98 3.69 -4.10
CA LEU A 280 14.11 4.82 -3.76
C LEU A 280 12.87 4.40 -2.96
N TYR A 281 12.35 3.20 -3.18
CA TYR A 281 11.22 2.65 -2.43
C TYR A 281 11.59 2.28 -1.01
N ASP A 282 10.76 2.75 -0.09
CA ASP A 282 10.82 2.44 1.33
C ASP A 282 9.46 1.87 1.73
N PHE A 283 9.38 0.54 1.80
CA PHE A 283 8.15 -0.17 2.17
C PHE A 283 7.75 0.02 3.64
N ASN A 284 8.58 0.66 4.47
CA ASN A 284 8.17 1.14 5.78
C ASN A 284 7.26 2.38 5.68
N ILE A 285 7.37 3.14 4.59
CA ILE A 285 6.69 4.42 4.36
C ILE A 285 5.56 4.28 3.32
N ILE A 286 5.74 3.48 2.27
CA ILE A 286 4.75 3.33 1.20
C ILE A 286 3.39 2.88 1.76
N PRO A 287 2.28 3.55 1.40
CA PRO A 287 0.94 3.11 1.77
C PRO A 287 0.60 1.75 1.19
N ILE A 288 -0.04 0.88 1.97
CA ILE A 288 -0.41 -0.49 1.57
C ILE A 288 -1.50 -0.46 0.50
N GLU A 289 -2.37 0.54 0.58
CA GLU A 289 -3.39 0.88 -0.42
C GLU A 289 -2.76 1.02 -1.79
N LEU A 290 -1.56 1.61 -1.86
CA LEU A 290 -0.86 1.85 -3.10
C LEU A 290 -0.48 0.54 -3.79
N ILE A 291 0.02 -0.43 -3.03
CA ILE A 291 0.41 -1.72 -3.57
C ILE A 291 -0.81 -2.46 -4.12
N SER A 292 -1.92 -2.43 -3.39
CA SER A 292 -3.21 -3.02 -3.82
C SER A 292 -3.72 -2.35 -5.10
N ALA A 293 -3.71 -1.02 -5.14
CA ALA A 293 -4.12 -0.22 -6.29
C ALA A 293 -3.27 -0.48 -7.53
N ILE A 294 -1.96 -0.64 -7.37
CA ILE A 294 -1.04 -0.98 -8.45
C ILE A 294 -1.41 -2.33 -9.06
N TYR A 295 -1.61 -3.37 -8.24
CA TYR A 295 -1.97 -4.68 -8.77
C TYR A 295 -3.35 -4.70 -9.41
N GLU A 296 -4.33 -3.99 -8.85
CA GLU A 296 -5.67 -3.89 -9.43
C GLU A 296 -5.64 -3.23 -10.81
N ARG A 297 -4.92 -2.10 -10.94
CA ARG A 297 -4.71 -1.44 -12.24
C ARG A 297 -3.98 -2.34 -13.22
N PHE A 298 -2.94 -3.04 -12.78
CA PHE A 298 -2.19 -3.97 -13.61
C PHE A 298 -3.06 -5.14 -14.12
N LEU A 299 -3.76 -5.83 -13.22
CA LEU A 299 -4.64 -6.95 -13.57
C LEU A 299 -5.80 -6.49 -14.44
N GLY A 300 -6.35 -5.30 -14.17
CA GLY A 300 -7.39 -4.66 -14.96
C GLY A 300 -6.95 -4.33 -16.38
N GLU A 301 -5.73 -3.84 -16.60
CA GLU A 301 -5.21 -3.49 -17.93
C GLU A 301 -4.90 -4.72 -18.80
N VAL A 302 -4.34 -5.79 -18.23
CA VAL A 302 -4.12 -7.06 -18.94
C VAL A 302 -5.46 -7.62 -19.44
N LYS A 303 -6.52 -7.40 -18.68
CA LYS A 303 -7.86 -7.96 -18.91
C LYS A 303 -8.91 -6.98 -19.43
N GLN A 304 -8.60 -5.70 -19.65
CA GLN A 304 -9.55 -4.72 -20.20
C GLN A 304 -10.03 -5.11 -21.60
N LYS A 305 -9.32 -6.00 -22.29
CA LYS A 305 -9.74 -6.61 -23.55
C LYS A 305 -10.73 -7.79 -23.40
N GLU A 306 -10.90 -8.36 -22.21
CA GLU A 306 -11.67 -9.60 -21.98
C GLU A 306 -12.68 -9.54 -20.81
N ASP A 307 -12.35 -8.94 -19.65
CA ASP A 307 -13.16 -9.04 -18.40
C ASP A 307 -13.71 -7.71 -17.84
N LYS A 308 -13.41 -6.54 -18.43
CA LYS A 308 -13.90 -5.20 -17.99
C LYS A 308 -13.76 -4.92 -16.47
N ALA A 309 -12.70 -5.39 -15.83
CA ALA A 309 -12.40 -5.06 -14.44
C ALA A 309 -12.01 -3.58 -14.31
N PHE A 310 -12.75 -2.82 -13.49
CA PHE A 310 -12.51 -1.40 -13.23
C PHE A 310 -11.84 -1.20 -11.88
N TYR A 311 -10.72 -0.48 -11.88
CA TYR A 311 -10.06 0.00 -10.67
C TYR A 311 -11.04 0.81 -9.81
N THR A 312 -11.16 0.46 -8.52
CA THR A 312 -11.96 1.21 -7.56
C THR A 312 -11.09 2.25 -6.86
N PRO A 313 -11.31 3.56 -7.06
CA PRO A 313 -10.52 4.59 -6.41
C PRO A 313 -10.67 4.53 -4.86
N PRO A 314 -9.58 4.68 -4.08
CA PRO A 314 -9.62 4.62 -2.61
C PRO A 314 -10.64 5.58 -1.97
N TYR A 315 -10.81 6.79 -2.52
CA TYR A 315 -11.79 7.76 -2.00
C TYR A 315 -13.24 7.25 -2.12
N LEU A 316 -13.53 6.45 -3.15
CA LEU A 316 -14.86 5.88 -3.35
C LEU A 316 -15.10 4.75 -2.34
N VAL A 317 -14.07 3.94 -2.07
CA VAL A 317 -14.12 2.91 -1.03
C VAL A 317 -14.36 3.56 0.34
N ASP A 318 -13.58 4.58 0.69
CA ASP A 318 -13.74 5.33 1.95
C ASP A 318 -15.17 5.88 2.08
N TYR A 319 -15.68 6.52 1.03
CA TYR A 319 -17.04 7.05 1.00
C TYR A 319 -18.10 5.96 1.27
N VAL A 320 -18.02 4.81 0.59
CA VAL A 320 -19.01 3.73 0.80
C VAL A 320 -18.91 3.19 2.24
N LEU A 321 -17.70 3.01 2.78
CA LEU A 321 -17.50 2.53 4.16
C LEU A 321 -18.00 3.54 5.20
N ASP A 322 -17.82 4.84 4.95
CA ASP A 322 -18.34 5.92 5.80
C ASP A 322 -19.87 5.93 5.89
N GLN A 323 -20.55 5.51 4.82
CA GLN A 323 -22.01 5.43 4.79
C GLN A 323 -22.56 4.07 5.29
N THR A 324 -21.71 3.06 5.49
CA THR A 324 -22.15 1.68 5.77
C THR A 324 -21.51 1.09 7.04
N ILE A 325 -20.25 0.63 6.93
CA ILE A 325 -19.55 -0.10 7.98
C ILE A 325 -19.16 0.80 9.16
N LYS A 326 -18.61 2.00 8.92
CA LYS A 326 -18.17 2.88 10.03
C LYS A 326 -19.32 3.29 10.97
N PRO A 327 -20.53 3.65 10.49
CA PRO A 327 -21.69 3.87 11.35
C PRO A 327 -22.06 2.66 12.20
N HIS A 328 -21.94 1.45 11.65
CA HIS A 328 -22.19 0.21 12.39
C HIS A 328 -21.16 -0.02 13.49
N LEU A 329 -19.88 0.23 13.20
CA LEU A 329 -18.77 0.06 14.15
C LEU A 329 -18.82 1.03 15.34
N LYS A 330 -19.57 2.14 15.24
CA LYS A 330 -19.82 3.03 16.40
C LYS A 330 -20.58 2.36 17.54
N ASN A 331 -21.35 1.31 17.24
CA ASN A 331 -22.18 0.60 18.22
C ASN A 331 -21.82 -0.89 18.36
N ASN A 332 -20.91 -1.40 17.51
CA ASN A 332 -20.52 -2.80 17.47
C ASN A 332 -19.00 -2.88 17.30
N LEU A 333 -18.38 -3.79 18.03
CA LEU A 333 -16.94 -3.99 17.96
C LEU A 333 -16.45 -4.57 16.63
N THR A 334 -17.34 -5.28 15.93
CA THR A 334 -16.96 -6.13 14.82
C THR A 334 -18.12 -6.30 13.83
N CYS A 335 -17.81 -6.66 12.58
CA CYS A 335 -18.82 -7.04 11.58
C CYS A 335 -18.22 -8.00 10.55
N THR A 336 -19.01 -8.93 10.00
CA THR A 336 -18.58 -9.90 8.99
C THR A 336 -19.00 -9.44 7.59
N VAL A 337 -18.07 -9.46 6.65
CA VAL A 337 -18.20 -8.82 5.34
C VAL A 337 -17.81 -9.78 4.21
N LEU A 338 -18.62 -9.80 3.16
CA LEU A 338 -18.34 -10.50 1.90
C LEU A 338 -18.20 -9.50 0.75
N ASP A 339 -17.13 -9.64 -0.02
CA ASP A 339 -17.05 -9.08 -1.37
C ASP A 339 -17.13 -10.21 -2.42
N PRO A 340 -18.23 -10.32 -3.19
CA PRO A 340 -18.47 -11.43 -4.12
C PRO A 340 -17.69 -11.31 -5.44
N ALA A 341 -17.00 -10.19 -5.67
CA ALA A 341 -16.17 -9.95 -6.84
C ALA A 341 -14.95 -9.13 -6.43
N CYS A 342 -14.19 -9.66 -5.47
CA CYS A 342 -13.32 -8.85 -4.63
C CYS A 342 -12.11 -8.27 -5.34
N GLY A 343 -11.72 -8.80 -6.51
CA GLY A 343 -10.53 -8.38 -7.21
C GLY A 343 -9.30 -8.41 -6.30
N SER A 344 -8.59 -7.29 -6.23
CA SER A 344 -7.44 -7.03 -5.36
C SER A 344 -7.80 -6.90 -3.87
N GLY A 345 -9.08 -6.92 -3.51
CA GLY A 345 -9.57 -6.89 -2.14
C GLY A 345 -9.64 -5.50 -1.51
N ILE A 346 -9.66 -4.40 -2.28
CA ILE A 346 -9.58 -3.04 -1.71
C ILE A 346 -10.66 -2.74 -0.65
N PHE A 347 -11.93 -3.14 -0.87
CA PHE A 347 -13.00 -2.99 0.13
C PHE A 347 -12.72 -3.81 1.39
N LEU A 348 -12.27 -5.05 1.21
CA LEU A 348 -11.97 -5.98 2.30
C LEU A 348 -10.76 -5.52 3.13
N VAL A 349 -9.73 -4.98 2.47
CA VAL A 349 -8.55 -4.40 3.12
C VAL A 349 -8.92 -3.18 3.96
N GLN A 350 -9.69 -2.24 3.39
CA GLN A 350 -10.14 -1.07 4.14
C GLN A 350 -11.10 -1.43 5.27
N THR A 351 -11.95 -2.44 5.09
CA THR A 351 -12.80 -2.97 6.15
C THR A 351 -11.97 -3.55 7.29
N ALA A 352 -10.99 -4.40 6.99
CA ALA A 352 -10.08 -4.96 7.98
C ALA A 352 -9.34 -3.86 8.76
N ARG A 353 -8.87 -2.82 8.06
CA ARG A 353 -8.26 -1.64 8.68
C ARG A 353 -9.21 -0.98 9.68
N ASN A 354 -10.45 -0.69 9.28
CA ASN A 354 -11.44 -0.06 10.16
C ASN A 354 -11.77 -0.92 11.38
N LEU A 355 -11.86 -2.25 11.22
CA LEU A 355 -12.08 -3.19 12.34
C LEU A 355 -10.92 -3.18 13.34
N ILE A 356 -9.68 -3.21 12.84
CA ILE A 356 -8.48 -3.12 13.68
C ILE A 356 -8.47 -1.78 14.43
N GLU A 357 -8.65 -0.67 13.72
CA GLU A 357 -8.65 0.66 14.33
C GLU A 357 -9.74 0.79 15.41
N ASN A 358 -10.96 0.34 15.13
CA ASN A 358 -12.07 0.37 16.09
C ASN A 358 -11.75 -0.43 17.36
N SER A 359 -11.12 -1.60 17.22
CA SER A 359 -10.72 -2.44 18.36
C SER A 359 -9.64 -1.77 19.23
N LEU A 360 -8.74 -0.98 18.61
CA LEU A 360 -7.65 -0.31 19.33
C LEU A 360 -8.07 0.91 20.14
N TYR A 361 -9.18 1.54 19.77
CA TYR A 361 -9.76 2.62 20.57
C TYR A 361 -10.32 2.11 21.91
N GLU A 362 -10.73 0.84 22.00
CA GLU A 362 -11.30 0.28 23.22
C GLU A 362 -10.26 -0.38 24.15
N GLU A 363 -9.19 -1.00 23.63
CA GLU A 363 -8.21 -1.79 24.41
C GLU A 363 -6.89 -1.05 24.75
N GLU A 364 -6.92 0.25 25.04
CA GLU A 364 -5.73 1.04 25.44
C GLU A 364 -4.52 0.91 24.48
N ASN A 365 -4.76 0.76 23.17
CA ASN A 365 -3.75 0.61 22.11
C ASN A 365 -2.83 -0.65 22.19
N ILE A 366 -3.22 -1.71 22.90
CA ILE A 366 -2.43 -2.97 22.91
C ILE A 366 -2.85 -3.86 21.73
N ILE A 367 -1.89 -4.22 20.88
CA ILE A 367 -2.14 -5.02 19.66
C ILE A 367 -1.71 -6.47 19.90
N TYR A 368 -2.68 -7.34 20.21
CA TYR A 368 -2.48 -8.78 20.32
C TYR A 368 -2.49 -9.47 18.95
N ASP A 369 -1.63 -10.46 18.76
CA ASP A 369 -1.53 -11.21 17.51
C ASP A 369 -2.85 -11.91 17.18
N ASP A 370 -3.46 -12.54 18.19
CA ASP A 370 -4.73 -13.26 18.05
C ASP A 370 -5.88 -12.34 17.64
N LEU A 371 -5.90 -11.09 18.12
CA LEU A 371 -6.91 -10.11 17.72
C LEU A 371 -6.82 -9.83 16.20
N LEU A 372 -5.63 -9.52 15.71
CA LEU A 372 -5.42 -9.22 14.29
C LEU A 372 -5.76 -10.43 13.40
N VAL A 373 -5.35 -11.63 13.83
CA VAL A 373 -5.67 -12.87 13.12
C VAL A 373 -7.17 -13.11 13.11
N ASN A 374 -7.83 -12.98 14.27
CA ASN A 374 -9.28 -13.19 14.42
C ASN A 374 -10.09 -12.23 13.56
N ILE A 375 -9.73 -10.94 13.53
CA ILE A 375 -10.40 -9.94 12.68
C ILE A 375 -10.38 -10.43 11.23
N VAL A 376 -9.22 -10.85 10.71
CA VAL A 376 -9.17 -11.28 9.31
C VAL A 376 -9.90 -12.61 9.10
N THR A 377 -9.71 -13.59 9.96
CA THR A 377 -10.25 -14.95 9.74
C THR A 377 -11.75 -15.06 9.97
N ASN A 378 -12.34 -14.20 10.81
CA ASN A 378 -13.76 -14.30 11.18
C ASN A 378 -14.62 -13.24 10.49
N ASN A 379 -14.02 -12.19 9.94
CA ASN A 379 -14.79 -11.04 9.44
C ASN A 379 -14.61 -10.78 7.95
N ILE A 380 -13.52 -11.22 7.34
CA ILE A 380 -13.18 -10.80 5.98
C ILE A 380 -13.29 -11.99 5.02
N PHE A 381 -14.20 -11.87 4.04
CA PHE A 381 -14.46 -12.91 3.05
C PHE A 381 -14.52 -12.33 1.64
N GLY A 382 -13.92 -13.05 0.68
CA GLY A 382 -13.83 -12.60 -0.70
C GLY A 382 -14.00 -13.74 -1.70
N ILE A 383 -14.64 -13.45 -2.83
CA ILE A 383 -14.76 -14.37 -3.96
C ILE A 383 -14.27 -13.64 -5.21
N ASP A 384 -13.44 -14.31 -6.00
CA ASP A 384 -13.08 -13.84 -7.35
C ASP A 384 -12.73 -15.03 -8.24
N LYS A 385 -13.13 -14.97 -9.51
CA LYS A 385 -12.80 -16.02 -10.49
C LYS A 385 -11.30 -16.07 -10.82
N ASN A 386 -10.56 -14.99 -10.58
CA ASN A 386 -9.14 -14.89 -10.84
C ASN A 386 -8.31 -15.26 -9.59
N SER A 387 -7.61 -16.39 -9.67
CA SER A 387 -6.69 -16.82 -8.60
C SER A 387 -5.63 -15.76 -8.25
N GLU A 388 -5.13 -15.01 -9.22
CA GLU A 388 -4.09 -14.00 -8.99
C GLU A 388 -4.64 -12.79 -8.22
N ALA A 389 -5.90 -12.43 -8.47
CA ALA A 389 -6.56 -11.37 -7.74
C ALA A 389 -6.76 -11.76 -6.27
N ILE A 390 -7.18 -13.00 -6.01
CA ILE A 390 -7.24 -13.58 -4.66
C ILE A 390 -5.86 -13.59 -3.97
N ASP A 391 -4.80 -13.97 -4.69
CA ASP A 391 -3.44 -13.96 -4.12
C ASP A 391 -2.99 -12.55 -3.74
N VAL A 392 -3.33 -11.54 -4.56
CA VAL A 392 -3.09 -10.11 -4.26
C VAL A 392 -3.91 -9.65 -3.06
N ALA A 393 -5.21 -9.98 -2.99
CA ALA A 393 -6.07 -9.60 -1.89
C ALA A 393 -5.57 -10.14 -0.54
N ILE A 394 -5.19 -11.42 -0.51
CA ILE A 394 -4.60 -12.06 0.68
C ILE A 394 -3.28 -11.37 1.07
N PHE A 395 -2.42 -11.08 0.09
CA PHE A 395 -1.17 -10.36 0.31
C PHE A 395 -1.40 -8.97 0.91
N SER A 396 -2.36 -8.20 0.38
CA SER A 396 -2.70 -6.87 0.88
C SER A 396 -3.26 -6.89 2.30
N ILE A 397 -4.06 -7.91 2.62
CA ILE A 397 -4.54 -8.16 3.98
C ILE A 397 -3.38 -8.47 4.93
N TYR A 398 -2.43 -9.31 4.51
CA TYR A 398 -1.24 -9.60 5.32
C TYR A 398 -0.42 -8.35 5.58
N LEU A 399 -0.15 -7.52 4.57
CA LEU A 399 0.56 -6.26 4.78
C LEU A 399 -0.20 -5.36 5.75
N THR A 400 -1.52 -5.25 5.59
CA THR A 400 -2.37 -4.44 6.48
C THR A 400 -2.23 -4.89 7.92
N VAL A 401 -2.38 -6.19 8.20
CA VAL A 401 -2.20 -6.76 9.55
C VAL A 401 -0.81 -6.47 10.12
N LEU A 402 0.24 -6.70 9.34
CA LEU A 402 1.62 -6.51 9.78
C LEU A 402 1.98 -5.04 10.00
N ASP A 403 1.27 -4.12 9.36
CA ASP A 403 1.48 -2.69 9.52
C ASP A 403 1.14 -2.20 10.93
N TYR A 404 0.21 -2.89 11.59
CA TYR A 404 -0.18 -2.71 12.98
C TYR A 404 0.76 -3.40 13.98
N LYS A 405 1.83 -4.06 13.53
CA LYS A 405 2.78 -4.73 14.41
C LYS A 405 4.13 -4.02 14.47
N ASP A 406 4.72 -4.02 15.66
CA ASP A 406 6.13 -3.63 15.84
C ASP A 406 7.01 -4.66 15.10
N PRO A 407 7.89 -4.22 14.19
CA PRO A 407 8.82 -5.09 13.47
C PRO A 407 9.61 -6.07 14.36
N LYS A 408 9.95 -5.68 15.58
CA LYS A 408 10.67 -6.53 16.54
C LYS A 408 9.83 -7.71 17.03
N THR A 409 8.52 -7.52 17.12
CA THR A 409 7.56 -8.55 17.56
C THR A 409 7.08 -9.43 16.41
N LEU A 410 7.31 -9.03 15.16
CA LEU A 410 6.95 -9.83 13.98
C LEU A 410 7.70 -11.16 13.89
N LYS A 411 8.78 -11.35 14.65
CA LYS A 411 9.57 -12.59 14.63
C LYS A 411 8.73 -13.84 14.91
N ASP A 412 7.74 -13.72 15.79
CA ASP A 412 6.93 -14.85 16.27
C ASP A 412 5.50 -14.86 15.68
N PHE A 413 5.14 -13.83 14.91
CA PHE A 413 3.81 -13.69 14.32
C PHE A 413 3.54 -14.75 13.25
N LYS A 414 2.37 -15.38 13.30
CA LYS A 414 1.92 -16.37 12.29
C LYS A 414 0.75 -15.82 11.47
N LEU A 415 0.92 -15.80 10.15
CA LEU A 415 -0.12 -15.46 9.20
C LEU A 415 -1.13 -16.61 9.06
N PRO A 416 -2.44 -16.31 9.04
CA PRO A 416 -3.47 -17.33 8.87
C PRO A 416 -3.54 -17.83 7.42
N MET A 417 -4.00 -19.07 7.23
CA MET A 417 -4.39 -19.56 5.91
C MET A 417 -5.77 -19.01 5.56
N LEU A 418 -5.85 -18.19 4.51
CA LEU A 418 -7.06 -17.50 4.06
C LEU A 418 -7.61 -18.07 2.75
N LYS A 419 -6.74 -18.45 1.80
CA LYS A 419 -7.17 -19.07 0.55
C LYS A 419 -7.88 -20.41 0.81
N GLY A 420 -9.07 -20.57 0.24
CA GLY A 420 -9.95 -21.72 0.44
C GLY A 420 -10.69 -21.74 1.79
N LYS A 421 -10.58 -20.70 2.62
CA LYS A 421 -11.29 -20.58 3.92
C LYS A 421 -12.10 -19.30 4.05
N ASN A 422 -11.47 -18.20 3.66
CA ASN A 422 -11.99 -16.83 3.67
C ASN A 422 -12.08 -16.28 2.24
N PHE A 423 -11.08 -16.61 1.43
CA PHE A 423 -10.96 -16.16 0.05
C PHE A 423 -11.06 -17.34 -0.90
N PHE A 424 -12.01 -17.29 -1.83
CA PHE A 424 -12.34 -18.41 -2.69
C PHE A 424 -12.14 -18.06 -4.17
N VAL A 425 -11.52 -18.98 -4.91
CA VAL A 425 -11.29 -18.85 -6.35
C VAL A 425 -12.40 -19.57 -7.09
N CYS A 426 -13.48 -18.87 -7.40
CA CYS A 426 -14.60 -19.41 -8.16
C CYS A 426 -15.40 -18.28 -8.83
N ASP A 427 -16.22 -18.65 -9.82
CA ASP A 427 -17.26 -17.76 -10.33
C ASP A 427 -18.38 -17.66 -9.27
N PHE A 428 -18.77 -16.44 -8.89
CA PHE A 428 -19.80 -16.20 -7.87
C PHE A 428 -21.14 -16.86 -8.20
N PHE A 429 -21.45 -17.03 -9.49
CA PHE A 429 -22.69 -17.64 -9.95
C PHE A 429 -22.61 -19.18 -10.10
N SER A 430 -21.49 -19.79 -9.73
CA SER A 430 -21.34 -21.24 -9.74
C SER A 430 -22.03 -21.92 -8.54
N GLU A 431 -22.49 -23.16 -8.73
CA GLU A 431 -23.11 -23.95 -7.65
C GLU A 431 -22.12 -24.25 -6.50
N GLU A 432 -20.81 -24.12 -6.73
CA GLU A 432 -19.80 -24.28 -5.69
C GLU A 432 -19.93 -23.24 -4.58
N VAL A 433 -20.39 -22.02 -4.91
CA VAL A 433 -20.52 -20.92 -3.96
C VAL A 433 -21.52 -21.22 -2.85
N ASP A 434 -22.64 -21.86 -3.19
CA ASP A 434 -23.65 -22.28 -2.20
C ASP A 434 -23.07 -23.27 -1.19
N TYR A 435 -22.12 -24.11 -1.60
CA TYR A 435 -21.42 -25.01 -0.69
C TYR A 435 -20.39 -24.26 0.16
N LEU A 436 -19.59 -23.38 -0.44
CA LEU A 436 -18.53 -22.62 0.25
C LEU A 436 -19.07 -21.63 1.29
N LEU A 437 -20.26 -21.07 1.03
CA LEU A 437 -20.90 -20.06 1.88
C LEU A 437 -21.98 -20.61 2.82
N ARG A 438 -22.33 -21.91 2.74
CA ARG A 438 -23.48 -22.50 3.43
C ARG A 438 -23.61 -22.15 4.91
N ASP A 439 -22.50 -22.21 5.64
CA ASP A 439 -22.44 -22.00 7.09
C ASP A 439 -21.90 -20.61 7.45
N LYS A 440 -21.96 -19.65 6.52
CA LYS A 440 -21.46 -18.29 6.71
C LYS A 440 -22.61 -17.29 6.70
N HIS A 441 -22.57 -16.36 7.65
CA HIS A 441 -23.47 -15.21 7.71
C HIS A 441 -22.66 -13.93 7.60
N PHE A 442 -23.20 -12.96 6.87
CA PHE A 442 -22.53 -11.69 6.57
C PHE A 442 -23.43 -10.55 7.01
N ASP A 443 -22.87 -9.62 7.78
CA ASP A 443 -23.52 -8.35 8.14
C ASP A 443 -23.57 -7.41 6.93
N PHE A 444 -22.54 -7.47 6.08
CA PHE A 444 -22.42 -6.65 4.88
C PHE A 444 -22.00 -7.47 3.66
N ILE A 445 -22.61 -7.15 2.52
CA ILE A 445 -22.12 -7.52 1.20
C ILE A 445 -21.72 -6.21 0.51
N ILE A 446 -20.43 -6.06 0.23
CA ILE A 446 -19.86 -4.80 -0.29
C ILE A 446 -18.76 -5.12 -1.30
N GLY A 447 -18.72 -4.37 -2.40
CA GLY A 447 -17.74 -4.58 -3.45
C GLY A 447 -18.03 -3.72 -4.66
N ASN A 448 -17.20 -3.85 -5.68
CA ASN A 448 -17.41 -3.23 -6.99
C ASN A 448 -17.45 -4.34 -8.06
N PRO A 449 -18.63 -4.90 -8.36
CA PRO A 449 -18.74 -5.95 -9.37
C PRO A 449 -18.31 -5.45 -10.76
N PRO A 450 -17.89 -6.35 -11.68
CA PRO A 450 -17.51 -5.96 -13.03
C PRO A 450 -18.69 -5.35 -13.79
N TRP A 451 -18.43 -4.28 -14.54
CA TRP A 451 -19.45 -3.57 -15.32
C TRP A 451 -19.35 -3.86 -16.81
N GLY A 452 -20.50 -4.13 -17.42
CA GLY A 452 -20.64 -4.17 -18.88
C GLY A 452 -21.32 -5.44 -19.38
N ARG A 453 -21.62 -5.45 -20.68
CA ARG A 453 -22.22 -6.60 -21.35
C ARG A 453 -21.18 -7.72 -21.50
N VAL A 454 -21.50 -8.89 -20.97
CA VAL A 454 -20.81 -10.16 -21.18
C VAL A 454 -21.81 -11.09 -21.85
N ASP A 455 -21.46 -11.67 -23.00
CA ASP A 455 -22.42 -12.42 -23.82
C ASP A 455 -22.48 -13.92 -23.45
N ASP A 456 -21.59 -14.38 -22.56
CA ASP A 456 -21.49 -15.76 -22.04
C ASP A 456 -21.12 -15.80 -20.54
N GLY A 457 -21.49 -16.89 -19.85
CA GLY A 457 -21.11 -17.12 -18.45
C GLY A 457 -22.26 -17.52 -17.53
N LEU A 458 -21.91 -18.00 -16.33
CA LEU A 458 -22.86 -18.56 -15.35
C LEU A 458 -23.87 -17.54 -14.85
N HIS A 459 -23.53 -16.25 -14.82
CA HIS A 459 -24.47 -15.17 -14.48
C HIS A 459 -25.70 -15.11 -15.41
N ILE A 460 -25.55 -15.43 -16.70
CA ILE A 460 -26.68 -15.47 -17.65
C ILE A 460 -27.61 -16.63 -17.33
N GLU A 461 -27.04 -17.81 -17.05
CA GLU A 461 -27.81 -18.99 -16.66
C GLU A 461 -28.54 -18.74 -15.33
N TYR A 462 -27.86 -18.11 -14.37
CA TYR A 462 -28.44 -17.68 -13.11
C TYR A 462 -29.60 -16.71 -13.31
N CYS A 463 -29.44 -15.66 -14.13
CA CYS A 463 -30.52 -14.71 -14.41
C CYS A 463 -31.71 -15.40 -15.08
N LYS A 464 -31.47 -16.26 -16.07
CA LYS A 464 -32.54 -17.05 -16.73
C LYS A 464 -33.27 -17.96 -15.75
N LYS A 465 -32.55 -18.68 -14.90
CA LYS A 465 -33.11 -19.59 -13.89
C LYS A 465 -33.96 -18.86 -12.85
N ASN A 466 -33.57 -17.63 -12.49
CA ASN A 466 -34.22 -16.84 -11.45
C ASN A 466 -35.16 -15.75 -12.00
N SER A 467 -35.40 -15.69 -13.32
CA SER A 467 -36.21 -14.66 -13.98
C SER A 467 -35.75 -13.23 -13.68
N LEU A 468 -34.42 -13.02 -13.62
CA LEU A 468 -33.79 -11.71 -13.44
C LEU A 468 -33.44 -11.09 -14.82
N PRO A 469 -33.44 -9.75 -14.92
CA PRO A 469 -33.16 -9.03 -16.17
C PRO A 469 -31.74 -9.24 -16.71
#